data_AF-A0A2G4FUY5-F1
#
_entry.id   AF-A0A2G4FUY5-F1
#
_cell.length_a   1.000
_cell.length_b   1.000
_cell.length_c   1.000
_cell.angle_alpha   90.00
_cell.angle_beta   90.00
_cell.angle_gamma   90.00
#
_symmetry.space_group_name_H-M   'P 1'
#
loop_
_entity.id
_entity.type
_entity.pdbx_description
1 polymer ?
#
loop_
_entity_poly.entity_id
_entity_poly.type
_entity_poly.pdbx_seq_one_letter_code
_entity_poly.pdbx_strand_id
1 'polypeptide(L)' 'MQKKRAVALQQEWGGKLCDHPAFAKEYDLGERTGNHICTQCGKTFTFREKAEIVAARPAVDTTDDTTE' A
#
# COMPACT_ATOMS: atom_id res chain seq x y z
N MET A 1 8.42 -0.12 -5.99
CA MET A 1 8.60 1.31 -5.70
C MET A 1 9.92 1.51 -4.98
N GLN A 2 10.72 2.47 -5.41
CA GLN A 2 12.00 2.77 -4.76
C GLN A 2 11.74 3.47 -3.42
N LYS A 3 12.45 3.07 -2.36
CA LYS A 3 12.36 3.67 -1.01
C LYS A 3 12.46 5.20 -1.03
N LYS A 4 13.40 5.74 -1.81
CA LYS A 4 13.57 7.19 -1.99
C LYS A 4 12.32 7.89 -2.54
N ARG A 5 11.62 7.26 -3.48
CA ARG A 5 10.35 7.79 -4.04
C ARG A 5 9.21 7.73 -3.03
N ALA A 6 9.18 6.68 -2.21
CA ALA A 6 8.18 6.54 -1.15
C ALA A 6 8.28 7.66 -0.11
N VAL A 7 9.51 8.01 0.29
CA VAL A 7 9.77 9.10 1.25
C VAL A 7 9.34 10.45 0.69
N ALA A 8 9.70 10.77 -0.56
CA ALA A 8 9.27 12.01 -1.22
C ALA A 8 7.74 12.10 -1.27
N LEU A 9 7.07 11.02 -1.68
CA LEU A 9 5.62 10.97 -1.72
C LEU A 9 4.98 11.13 -0.34
N GLN A 10 5.58 10.57 0.72
CA GLN A 10 5.12 10.78 2.10
C GLN A 10 5.21 12.23 2.54
N GLN A 11 6.31 12.92 2.17
CA GLN A 11 6.51 14.33 2.48
C GLN A 11 5.48 15.20 1.73
N GLU A 12 5.25 14.92 0.45
CA GLU A 12 4.26 15.61 -0.39
C GLU A 12 2.83 15.34 0.10
N TRP A 13 2.54 14.12 0.54
CA TRP A 13 1.21 13.73 1.02
C TRP A 13 0.80 14.45 2.31
N GLY A 14 1.78 14.81 3.16
CA GLY A 14 1.53 15.61 4.36
C GLY A 14 0.71 14.90 5.43
N GLY A 15 0.80 13.57 5.53
CA GLY A 15 0.18 12.80 6.62
C GLY A 15 -1.35 12.70 6.59
N LYS A 16 -1.99 12.97 5.45
CA LYS A 16 -3.44 12.78 5.29
C LYS A 16 -3.84 11.30 5.46
N LEU A 17 -5.05 11.05 5.95
CA LEU A 17 -5.63 9.71 6.00
C LEU A 17 -5.63 9.10 4.59
N CYS A 18 -5.04 7.92 4.46
CA CYS A 18 -4.97 7.19 3.21
C CYS A 18 -5.60 5.82 3.43
N ASP A 19 -6.49 5.43 2.52
CA ASP A 19 -7.18 4.14 2.61
C ASP A 19 -6.35 2.99 2.03
N HIS A 20 -5.11 3.28 1.60
CA HIS A 20 -4.14 2.34 1.04
C HIS A 20 -4.75 1.32 0.04
N PRO A 21 -5.38 1.80 -1.07
CA PRO A 21 -6.06 0.90 -2.01
C PRO A 21 -5.10 -0.01 -2.77
N ALA A 22 -3.86 0.42 -2.96
CA ALA A 22 -2.83 -0.34 -3.66
C ALA A 22 -1.48 -0.25 -2.95
N PHE A 23 -0.76 -1.37 -2.98
CA PHE A 23 0.57 -1.53 -2.40
C PHE A 23 1.55 -2.03 -3.47
N ALA A 24 2.67 -1.34 -3.64
CA ALA A 24 3.79 -1.75 -4.46
C ALA A 24 4.90 -2.36 -3.60
N LYS A 25 5.62 -3.36 -4.10
CA LYS A 25 6.78 -3.92 -3.39
C LYS A 25 7.87 -2.86 -3.22
N GLU A 26 8.47 -2.78 -2.04
CA GLU A 26 9.61 -1.92 -1.79
C GLU A 26 10.88 -2.51 -2.39
N TYR A 27 11.65 -1.61 -3.01
CA TYR A 27 13.00 -1.86 -3.45
C TYR A 27 13.89 -0.79 -2.83
N ASP A 28 15.02 -1.21 -2.27
CA ASP A 28 16.06 -0.34 -1.77
C ASP A 28 17.36 -0.68 -2.50
N LEU A 29 17.92 0.31 -3.20
CA LEU A 29 19.17 0.17 -3.97
C LEU A 29 19.19 -1.01 -4.97
N GLY A 30 18.02 -1.45 -5.45
CA GLY A 30 17.89 -2.57 -6.39
C GLY A 30 17.60 -3.93 -5.73
N GLU A 31 17.61 -3.99 -4.41
CA GLU A 31 17.24 -5.18 -3.65
C GLU A 31 15.80 -5.08 -3.11
N ARG A 32 15.07 -6.20 -3.13
CA ARG A 32 13.71 -6.26 -2.60
C ARG A 32 13.77 -6.48 -1.09
N THR A 33 13.39 -5.47 -0.31
CA THR A 33 13.42 -5.52 1.16
C THR A 33 12.31 -6.40 1.75
N GLY A 34 11.26 -6.69 0.99
CA GLY A 34 10.09 -7.46 1.46
C GLY A 34 8.96 -6.59 2.04
N ASN A 35 9.19 -5.28 2.14
CA ASN A 35 8.19 -4.32 2.55
C ASN A 35 7.29 -3.92 1.38
N HIS A 36 6.18 -3.27 1.71
CA HIS A 36 5.17 -2.83 0.77
C HIS A 36 4.95 -1.33 0.93
N ILE A 37 5.01 -0.57 -0.14
CA ILE A 37 4.78 0.88 -0.15
C ILE A 37 3.41 1.16 -0.75
N CYS A 38 2.59 1.96 -0.08
CA CYS A 38 1.38 2.47 -0.68
C CYS A 38 1.70 3.43 -1.83
N THR A 39 1.11 3.18 -2.99
CA THR A 39 1.35 3.99 -4.20
C THR A 39 0.65 5.35 -4.16
N GLN A 40 -0.23 5.58 -3.18
CA GLN A 40 -0.94 6.85 -3.00
C GLN A 40 -0.22 7.80 -2.05
N CYS A 41 0.04 7.36 -0.83
CA CYS A 41 0.64 8.21 0.20
C CYS A 41 2.13 7.95 0.44
N GLY A 42 2.72 6.94 -0.20
CA GLY A 42 4.14 6.61 -0.03
C GLY A 42 4.51 5.96 1.30
N LYS A 43 3.54 5.63 2.17
CA LYS A 43 3.84 4.91 3.42
C LYS A 43 4.34 3.51 3.16
N THR A 44 5.36 3.13 3.91
CA THR A 44 5.89 1.76 3.96
C THR A 44 5.14 0.95 5.00
N PHE A 45 4.83 -0.29 4.66
CA PHE A 45 4.12 -1.26 5.46
C PHE A 45 4.86 -2.59 5.40
N THR A 46 4.99 -3.24 6.55
CA THR A 46 5.46 -4.63 6.57
C THR A 46 4.38 -5.57 6.06
N PHE A 47 4.74 -6.82 5.80
CA PHE A 47 3.76 -7.86 5.44
C PHE A 47 2.62 -7.96 6.45
N ARG A 48 2.94 -7.84 7.75
CA ARG A 48 1.97 -7.90 8.84
C ARG A 48 1.03 -6.69 8.84
N GLU A 49 1.57 -5.48 8.79
CA GLU A 49 0.74 -4.26 8.75
C GLU A 49 -0.15 -4.20 7.51
N LYS A 50 0.37 -4.62 6.34
CA LYS A 50 -0.44 -4.73 5.12
C LYS A 50 -1.59 -5.71 5.34
N ALA A 51 -1.34 -6.87 5.96
CA ALA A 51 -2.38 -7.85 6.24
C ALA A 51 -3.43 -7.27 7.22
N GLU A 52 -3.00 -6.54 8.24
CA GLU A 52 -3.91 -5.88 9.19
C GLU A 52 -4.79 -4.82 8.50
N ILE A 53 -4.23 -3.98 7.61
CA ILE A 53 -5.00 -2.97 6.87
C ILE A 53 -6.00 -3.61 5.91
N VAL A 54 -5.57 -4.64 5.18
CA VAL A 54 -6.44 -5.36 4.25
C VAL A 54 -7.52 -6.15 4.99
N ALA A 55 -7.22 -6.72 6.16
CA ALA A 55 -8.19 -7.42 6.99
C ALA A 55 -9.14 -6.47 7.75
N ALA A 56 -8.67 -5.27 8.11
CA ALA A 56 -9.48 -4.25 8.77
C ALA A 56 -10.43 -3.53 7.81
N ARG A 57 -10.10 -3.47 6.51
CA ARG A 57 -11.05 -3.01 5.49
C ARG A 57 -12.16 -4.06 5.39
N PRO A 58 -13.44 -3.69 5.57
CA PRO A 58 -14.52 -4.62 5.28
C PRO A 58 -14.35 -5.00 3.82
N ALA A 59 -14.14 -6.28 3.56
CA ALA A 59 -14.12 -6.80 2.22
C ALA A 59 -15.42 -6.33 1.55
N VAL A 60 -15.33 -5.32 0.68
CA VAL A 60 -16.29 -5.17 -0.40
C VAL A 60 -15.95 -6.31 -1.33
N ASP A 61 -16.42 -7.47 -0.88
CA ASP A 61 -16.62 -8.69 -1.60
C ASP A 61 -17.29 -8.29 -2.91
N THR A 62 -16.51 -8.27 -3.98
CA THR A 62 -17.09 -8.25 -5.32
C THR A 62 -17.59 -9.65 -5.61
N THR A 63 -18.62 -10.08 -4.88
CA THR A 63 -19.62 -11.00 -5.42
C THR A 63 -20.75 -10.14 -5.97
N ASP A 64 -20.51 -9.49 -7.09
CA ASP A 64 -21.60 -9.01 -7.93
C ASP A 64 -21.13 -8.96 -9.38
N ASP A 65 -21.32 -10.08 -10.07
CA ASP A 65 -22.03 -10.11 -11.34
C ASP A 65 -22.12 -11.58 -11.80
N THR A 66 -23.07 -12.30 -11.21
CA THR A 66 -23.74 -13.40 -11.89
C THR A 66 -24.97 -12.80 -12.54
N THR A 67 -24.86 -12.40 -13.81
CA THR A 67 -26.03 -12.10 -14.64
C THR A 67 -25.99 -12.96 -15.91
N GLU A 68 -26.76 -14.04 -15.81
CA GLU A 68 -27.53 -14.81 -16.83
C GLU A 68 -27.02 -14.95 -18.27
#